data_AF-B4D623-F1
#
_entry.id   AF-B4D623-F1
#
_cell.length_a   1.000
_cell.length_b   1.000
_cell.length_c   1.000
_cell.angle_alpha   90.00
_cell.angle_beta   90.00
_cell.angle_gamma   90.00
#
_symmetry.space_group_name_H-M   'P 1'
#
loop_
_entity.id
_entity.type
_entity.pdbx_description
1 polymer ?
#
loop_
_entity_poly.entity_id
_entity_poly.type
_entity_poly.pdbx_seq_one_letter_code
_entity_poly.pdbx_strand_id
1 'polypeptide(L)'
;MVDVTYPNGGSATVDGHPIHQGIFNLIVILGGGGSSNPIPLNVGPNTFTIVETGQDGSTATYTVVVTRRTPLQDWASGAGLPDNALDPLGDFNGDGLKNILKWAFLTDFGSAPLGPIQVNGNALNSYGTPVLLTVPNGSGGLDKYALFGRRVDAGGVGLTYTVEFSADLSTWVPSTDTPTVVATDGTLQAVTVPFPPLVNGVPPKYFHIKVTGQ
;
A
#
# COMPACT_ATOMS: atom_id res chain seq x y z
N MET A 1 7.95 16.42 -0.23
CA MET A 1 9.18 17.12 -0.66
C MET A 1 8.88 17.67 -2.04
N VAL A 2 8.77 18.99 -2.19
CA VAL A 2 8.47 19.66 -3.46
C VAL A 2 9.80 20.20 -3.96
N ASP A 3 10.31 19.67 -5.07
CA ASP A 3 11.49 20.23 -5.73
C ASP A 3 11.02 21.31 -6.70
N VAL A 4 11.43 22.56 -6.45
CA VAL A 4 11.19 23.68 -7.36
C VAL A 4 12.53 24.13 -7.91
N THR A 5 12.77 23.92 -9.21
CA THR A 5 13.98 24.38 -9.89
C THR A 5 13.70 25.72 -10.56
N TYR A 6 14.43 26.77 -10.18
CA TYR A 6 14.34 28.10 -10.78
C TYR A 6 15.53 28.35 -11.72
N PRO A 7 15.31 28.82 -12.96
CA PRO A 7 16.40 29.26 -13.82
C PRO A 7 17.07 30.56 -13.36
N ASN A 8 16.39 31.39 -12.53
CA ASN A 8 16.80 32.77 -12.23
C ASN A 8 16.88 33.12 -10.72
N GLY A 9 16.99 32.13 -9.82
CA GLY A 9 17.33 32.39 -8.41
C GLY A 9 16.25 33.07 -7.54
N GLY A 10 14.96 33.01 -7.90
CA GLY A 10 13.87 33.44 -7.02
C GLY A 10 13.53 32.41 -5.94
N SER A 11 13.21 32.83 -4.73
CA SER A 11 12.79 31.95 -3.62
C SER A 11 11.27 31.98 -3.41
N ALA A 12 10.64 30.80 -3.30
CA ALA A 12 9.33 30.67 -2.66
C ALA A 12 9.42 29.60 -1.56
N THR A 13 8.96 29.95 -0.37
CA THR A 13 8.91 29.05 0.80
C THR A 13 7.53 28.41 0.87
N VAL A 14 7.44 27.08 1.09
CA VAL A 14 6.17 26.40 1.36
C VAL A 14 6.18 25.81 2.76
N ASP A 15 5.11 26.15 3.48
CA ASP A 15 4.85 26.15 4.92
C ASP A 15 5.09 24.80 5.65
N GLY A 16 5.97 24.83 6.65
CA GLY A 16 6.45 23.70 7.46
C GLY A 16 5.45 23.10 8.44
N HIS A 17 4.23 22.81 7.99
CA HIS A 17 3.20 22.16 8.81
C HIS A 17 3.18 20.63 8.59
N PRO A 18 3.10 19.80 9.65
CA PRO A 18 2.89 18.37 9.50
C PRO A 18 1.45 18.11 9.05
N ILE A 19 1.24 17.42 7.93
CA ILE A 19 -0.10 17.05 7.45
C ILE A 19 -0.42 15.59 7.76
N HIS A 20 -1.57 15.39 8.40
CA HIS A 20 -2.18 14.09 8.74
C HIS A 20 -3.31 13.81 7.73
N GLN A 21 -3.30 12.62 7.10
CA GLN A 21 -4.34 11.92 6.33
C GLN A 21 -5.52 12.77 5.76
N GLY A 22 -5.52 13.08 4.45
CA GLY A 22 -6.62 13.77 3.76
C GLY A 22 -6.23 14.30 2.37
N ILE A 23 -7.23 14.68 1.55
CA ILE A 23 -7.10 15.13 0.15
C ILE A 23 -5.91 16.09 -0.05
N PHE A 24 -4.93 15.69 -0.87
CA PHE A 24 -3.77 16.51 -1.20
C PHE A 24 -4.12 17.50 -2.31
N ASN A 25 -4.26 18.77 -1.95
CA ASN A 25 -4.47 19.86 -2.89
C ASN A 25 -3.25 20.79 -2.92
N LEU A 26 -2.89 21.29 -4.11
CA LEU A 26 -1.97 22.40 -4.24
C LEU A 26 -2.73 23.73 -4.14
N ILE A 27 -2.19 24.69 -3.38
CA ILE A 27 -2.66 26.08 -3.33
C ILE A 27 -1.49 26.97 -3.74
N VAL A 28 -1.69 27.81 -4.75
CA VAL A 28 -0.71 28.81 -5.20
C VAL A 28 -1.08 30.17 -4.62
N ILE A 29 -0.13 30.83 -3.96
CA ILE A 29 -0.30 32.21 -3.47
C ILE A 29 0.27 33.16 -4.52
N LEU A 30 -0.57 34.07 -5.02
CA LEU A 30 -0.18 35.05 -6.02
C LEU A 30 0.28 36.36 -5.37
N GLY A 31 1.20 37.07 -6.04
CA GLY A 31 1.68 38.40 -5.64
C GLY A 31 0.54 39.41 -5.64
N GLY A 32 -0.13 39.54 -4.50
CA GLY A 32 -1.40 40.26 -4.34
C GLY A 32 -2.29 39.71 -3.23
N GLY A 33 -1.92 38.57 -2.63
CA GLY A 33 -2.61 37.99 -1.47
C GLY A 33 -3.78 37.05 -1.81
N GLY A 34 -4.06 36.84 -3.10
CA GLY A 34 -5.03 35.86 -3.56
C GLY A 34 -4.44 34.44 -3.59
N SER A 35 -5.19 33.46 -3.08
CA SER A 35 -4.88 32.04 -3.24
C SER A 35 -5.64 31.46 -4.43
N SER A 36 -5.06 30.46 -5.09
CA SER A 36 -5.79 29.65 -6.07
C SER A 36 -6.85 28.79 -5.38
N ASN A 37 -7.86 28.38 -6.14
CA ASN A 37 -8.67 27.24 -5.73
C ASN A 37 -7.77 26.00 -5.54
N PRO A 38 -8.14 25.07 -4.64
CA PRO A 38 -7.43 23.82 -4.46
C PRO A 38 -7.33 23.04 -5.78
N ILE A 39 -6.12 22.63 -6.15
CA ILE A 39 -5.87 21.83 -7.36
C ILE A 39 -5.66 20.37 -6.95
N PRO A 40 -6.52 19.42 -7.41
CA PRO A 40 -6.37 18.01 -7.06
C PRO A 40 -5.11 17.41 -7.71
N LEU A 41 -4.39 16.57 -6.97
CA LEU A 41 -3.20 15.88 -7.43
C LEU A 41 -3.48 14.40 -7.74
N ASN A 42 -2.99 13.94 -8.90
CA ASN A 42 -2.86 12.51 -9.20
C ASN A 42 -1.65 11.93 -8.48
N VAL A 43 -1.67 10.64 -8.17
CA VAL A 43 -0.47 9.93 -7.73
C VAL A 43 0.59 9.98 -8.83
N GLY A 44 1.85 10.19 -8.46
CA GLY A 44 2.96 10.41 -9.36
C GLY A 44 3.20 11.88 -9.69
N PRO A 45 3.97 12.17 -10.75
CA PRO A 45 4.29 13.54 -11.16
C PRO A 45 3.06 14.29 -11.66
N ASN A 46 2.84 15.49 -11.14
CA ASN A 46 1.86 16.46 -11.64
C ASN A 46 2.60 17.69 -12.14
N THR A 47 2.47 18.00 -13.43
CA THR A 47 3.15 19.14 -14.06
C THR A 47 2.21 20.33 -14.13
N PHE A 48 2.63 21.45 -13.54
CA PHE A 48 1.92 22.72 -13.55
C PHE A 48 2.72 23.76 -14.33
N THR A 49 2.02 24.50 -15.19
CA THR A 49 2.59 25.64 -15.90
C THR A 49 2.09 26.92 -15.26
N ILE A 50 3.01 27.76 -14.80
CA ILE A 50 2.72 29.07 -14.22
C ILE A 50 3.15 30.12 -15.24
N VAL A 51 2.23 30.98 -15.63
CA VAL A 51 2.52 32.13 -16.50
C VAL A 51 2.47 33.38 -15.63
N GLU A 52 3.62 34.03 -15.50
CA GLU A 52 3.73 35.35 -14.90
C GLU A 52 3.62 36.39 -16.02
N THR A 53 2.77 37.40 -15.83
CA THR A 53 2.67 38.53 -16.76
C THR A 53 3.19 39.78 -16.05
N GLY A 54 4.27 40.36 -16.58
CA GLY A 54 4.83 41.61 -16.10
C GLY A 54 3.91 42.80 -16.36
N GLN A 55 4.12 43.89 -15.63
CA GLN A 55 3.33 45.12 -15.78
C GLN A 55 3.44 45.75 -17.18
N ASP A 56 4.52 45.45 -17.90
CA ASP A 56 4.76 45.86 -19.29
C ASP A 56 4.09 44.94 -20.32
N GLY A 57 3.34 43.92 -19.87
CA GLY A 57 2.68 42.92 -20.72
C GLY A 57 3.60 41.80 -21.21
N SER A 58 4.87 41.77 -20.79
CA SER A 58 5.77 40.64 -21.05
C SER A 58 5.32 39.42 -20.24
N THR A 59 5.59 38.20 -20.75
CA THR A 59 5.24 36.96 -20.06
C THR A 59 6.45 36.07 -19.79
N ALA A 60 6.54 35.53 -18.59
CA ALA A 60 7.46 34.46 -18.23
C ALA A 60 6.68 33.17 -17.92
N THR A 61 7.21 32.03 -18.33
CA THR A 61 6.57 30.72 -18.11
C THR A 61 7.47 29.83 -17.26
N TYR A 62 6.89 29.22 -16.23
CA TYR A 62 7.56 28.32 -15.29
C TYR A 62 6.87 26.96 -15.30
N THR A 63 7.67 25.91 -15.18
CA THR A 63 7.17 24.54 -15.02
C THR A 63 7.49 24.07 -13.62
N VAL A 64 6.46 23.68 -12.87
CA VAL A 64 6.58 23.08 -11.54
C VAL A 64 6.12 21.64 -11.63
N VAL A 65 6.94 20.70 -11.17
CA VAL A 65 6.57 19.30 -11.07
C VAL A 65 6.35 18.96 -9.60
N VAL A 66 5.13 18.60 -9.23
CA VAL A 66 4.78 18.14 -7.89
C VAL A 66 4.51 16.64 -7.95
N THR A 67 5.36 15.86 -7.30
CA THR A 67 5.17 14.40 -7.21
C THR A 67 4.38 14.06 -5.95
N ARG A 68 3.18 13.50 -6.13
CA ARG A 68 2.41 12.91 -5.04
C ARG A 68 2.80 11.44 -4.88
N ARG A 69 3.27 11.06 -3.70
CA ARG A 69 3.64 9.67 -3.38
C ARG A 69 2.40 8.79 -3.16
N THR A 70 2.59 7.48 -3.33
CA THR A 70 1.67 6.47 -2.81
C THR A 70 1.81 6.34 -1.29
N PRO A 71 0.76 5.97 -0.54
CA PRO A 71 0.87 5.46 0.83
C PRO A 71 2.05 4.52 1.11
N LEU A 72 2.38 3.59 0.21
CA LEU A 72 3.57 2.74 0.34
C LEU A 72 4.86 3.56 0.31
N GLN A 73 5.00 4.47 -0.64
CA GLN A 73 6.17 5.33 -0.76
C GLN A 73 6.30 6.28 0.44
N ASP A 74 5.19 6.81 0.96
CA ASP A 74 5.17 7.63 2.17
C ASP A 74 5.61 6.82 3.39
N TRP A 75 5.11 5.60 3.55
CA TRP A 75 5.55 4.67 4.61
C TRP A 75 7.04 4.37 4.50
N ALA A 76 7.53 3.99 3.32
CA ALA A 76 8.94 3.65 3.12
C ALA A 76 9.86 4.84 3.39
N SER A 77 9.48 6.03 2.92
CA SER A 77 10.24 7.27 3.16
C SER A 77 10.22 7.67 4.64
N GLY A 78 9.07 7.58 5.30
CA GLY A 78 8.91 7.91 6.72
C GLY A 78 9.65 6.94 7.64
N ALA A 79 9.80 5.68 7.21
CA ALA A 79 10.60 4.67 7.90
C ALA A 79 12.11 4.77 7.59
N GLY A 80 12.54 5.69 6.73
CA GLY A 80 13.96 5.86 6.37
C GLY A 80 14.54 4.68 5.60
N LEU A 81 13.70 3.96 4.84
CA LEU A 81 14.12 2.81 4.04
C LEU A 81 14.88 3.25 2.78
N PRO A 82 15.75 2.40 2.22
CA PRO A 82 16.45 2.70 0.97
C PRO A 82 15.48 2.92 -0.20
N ASP A 83 15.93 3.63 -1.23
CA ASP A 83 15.08 4.00 -2.38
C ASP A 83 14.45 2.81 -3.10
N ASN A 84 15.11 1.65 -3.11
CA ASN A 84 14.56 0.42 -3.67
C ASN A 84 13.36 -0.15 -2.86
N ALA A 85 13.06 0.40 -1.68
CA ALA A 85 11.83 0.13 -0.92
C ALA A 85 10.61 0.87 -1.48
N LEU A 86 10.84 1.92 -2.29
CA LEU A 86 9.78 2.69 -2.96
C LEU A 86 9.16 1.94 -4.15
N ASP A 87 9.88 0.96 -4.71
CA ASP A 87 9.35 0.06 -5.74
C ASP A 87 8.51 -1.05 -5.07
N PRO A 88 7.20 -1.14 -5.33
CA PRO A 88 6.33 -2.12 -4.70
C PRO A 88 6.65 -3.57 -5.07
N LEU A 89 7.19 -3.78 -6.28
CA LEU A 89 7.65 -5.07 -6.79
C LEU A 89 9.14 -5.30 -6.48
N GLY A 90 9.79 -4.31 -5.88
CA GLY A 90 11.11 -4.44 -5.31
C GLY A 90 11.14 -5.39 -4.12
N ASP A 91 12.35 -5.69 -3.68
CA ASP A 91 12.66 -6.46 -2.49
C ASP A 91 13.89 -5.82 -1.85
N PHE A 92 13.67 -4.81 -1.01
CA PHE A 92 14.75 -3.90 -0.63
C PHE A 92 15.86 -4.56 0.21
N ASN A 93 15.56 -5.65 0.93
CA ASN A 93 16.47 -6.41 1.78
C ASN A 93 16.82 -7.81 1.21
N GLY A 94 16.25 -8.21 0.07
CA GLY A 94 16.61 -9.44 -0.63
C GLY A 94 16.11 -10.72 0.03
N ASP A 95 15.05 -10.66 0.85
CA ASP A 95 14.51 -11.82 1.58
C ASP A 95 13.48 -12.64 0.76
N GLY A 96 13.20 -12.21 -0.48
CA GLY A 96 12.25 -12.83 -1.39
C GLY A 96 10.83 -12.27 -1.30
N LEU A 97 10.49 -11.48 -0.27
CA LEU A 97 9.19 -10.83 -0.15
C LEU A 97 9.17 -9.50 -0.89
N LYS A 98 8.07 -9.22 -1.59
CA LYS A 98 7.90 -7.94 -2.28
C LYS A 98 7.59 -6.83 -1.29
N ASN A 99 8.05 -5.62 -1.57
CA ASN A 99 7.86 -4.47 -0.69
C ASN A 99 6.37 -4.18 -0.42
N ILE A 100 5.49 -4.41 -1.40
CA ILE A 100 4.04 -4.33 -1.18
C ILE A 100 3.53 -5.35 -0.16
N LEU A 101 4.09 -6.56 -0.14
CA LEU A 101 3.71 -7.59 0.83
C LEU A 101 4.25 -7.25 2.23
N LYS A 102 5.47 -6.72 2.30
CA LYS A 102 6.06 -6.23 3.55
C LYS A 102 5.18 -5.16 4.19
N TRP A 103 4.77 -4.19 3.39
CA TRP A 103 3.90 -3.10 3.83
C TRP A 103 2.48 -3.58 4.16
N ALA A 104 1.90 -4.46 3.34
CA ALA A 104 0.52 -4.93 3.50
C ALA A 104 0.35 -5.93 4.65
N PHE A 105 1.37 -6.70 5.01
CA PHE A 105 1.33 -7.61 6.15
C PHE A 105 2.00 -7.03 7.40
N LEU A 106 2.48 -5.78 7.33
CA LEU A 106 3.24 -5.12 8.39
C LEU A 106 4.44 -5.94 8.85
N THR A 107 5.02 -6.76 7.98
CA THR A 107 6.11 -7.64 8.35
C THR A 107 7.43 -6.88 8.35
N ASP A 108 8.15 -7.00 9.47
CA ASP A 108 9.35 -6.23 9.85
C ASP A 108 10.51 -6.32 8.82
N PHE A 109 11.42 -5.35 8.93
CA PHE A 109 12.53 -5.00 8.04
C PHE A 109 13.81 -5.85 8.24
N GLY A 110 13.71 -6.96 8.98
CA GLY A 110 14.85 -7.78 9.39
C GLY A 110 15.45 -8.65 8.28
N SER A 111 16.66 -9.19 8.53
CA SER A 111 17.38 -10.13 7.65
C SER A 111 17.05 -11.61 7.91
N ALA A 112 16.26 -11.92 8.94
CA ALA A 112 15.82 -13.28 9.22
C ALA A 112 14.58 -13.62 8.39
N PRO A 113 14.41 -14.88 7.95
CA PRO A 113 13.20 -15.30 7.24
C PRO A 113 11.99 -15.10 8.15
N LEU A 114 11.02 -14.31 7.66
CA LEU A 114 9.75 -14.07 8.32
C LEU A 114 8.98 -15.39 8.46
N GLY A 115 8.61 -15.72 9.70
CA GLY A 115 7.74 -16.85 9.99
C GLY A 115 6.31 -16.64 9.48
N PRO A 116 5.45 -17.67 9.56
CA PRO A 116 4.02 -17.51 9.28
C PRO A 116 3.37 -16.62 10.34
N ILE A 117 2.25 -15.99 9.98
CA ILE A 117 1.36 -15.35 10.96
C ILE A 117 0.96 -16.35 12.05
N GLN A 118 0.96 -15.91 13.32
CA GLN A 118 0.63 -16.76 14.47
C GLN A 118 -0.57 -16.22 15.24
N VAL A 119 -1.56 -17.07 15.44
CA VAL A 119 -2.80 -16.77 16.18
C VAL A 119 -2.96 -17.79 17.30
N ASN A 120 -3.27 -17.33 18.52
CA ASN A 120 -3.61 -18.20 19.65
C ASN A 120 -4.97 -17.79 20.24
N GLY A 121 -5.99 -18.60 19.97
CA GLY A 121 -7.38 -18.19 20.23
C GLY A 121 -7.71 -16.92 19.44
N ASN A 122 -8.14 -15.86 20.12
CA ASN A 122 -8.46 -14.57 19.50
C ASN A 122 -7.28 -13.58 19.55
N ALA A 123 -6.10 -14.00 20.01
CA ALA A 123 -4.91 -13.17 20.10
C ALA A 123 -4.02 -13.32 18.86
N LEU A 124 -3.59 -12.18 18.30
CA LEU A 124 -2.59 -12.12 17.26
C LEU A 124 -1.20 -12.04 17.91
N ASN A 125 -0.44 -13.13 17.85
CA ASN A 125 0.83 -13.26 18.56
C ASN A 125 2.01 -12.75 17.74
N SER A 126 1.98 -12.98 16.42
CA SER A 126 3.04 -12.57 15.49
C SER A 126 2.43 -12.24 14.14
N TYR A 127 2.89 -11.16 13.52
CA TYR A 127 2.68 -10.92 12.09
C TYR A 127 3.55 -11.88 11.29
N GLY A 128 3.25 -12.06 10.01
CA GLY A 128 4.04 -12.96 9.18
C GLY A 128 3.42 -13.28 7.85
N THR A 129 4.03 -14.25 7.17
CA THR A 129 3.57 -14.73 5.87
C THR A 129 2.24 -15.49 6.00
N PRO A 130 1.40 -15.51 4.95
CA PRO A 130 0.19 -16.33 4.91
C PRO A 130 0.49 -17.81 5.15
N VAL A 131 -0.41 -18.51 5.85
CA VAL A 131 -0.24 -19.92 6.23
C VAL A 131 -1.53 -20.73 6.03
N LEU A 132 -1.40 -22.02 5.74
CA LEU A 132 -2.51 -22.95 5.75
C LEU A 132 -2.93 -23.22 7.20
N LEU A 133 -4.19 -22.94 7.52
CA LEU A 133 -4.84 -23.38 8.75
C LEU A 133 -5.72 -24.59 8.45
N THR A 134 -5.57 -25.64 9.26
CA THR A 134 -6.45 -26.81 9.22
C THR A 134 -7.22 -26.93 10.53
N VAL A 135 -8.54 -27.05 10.45
CA VAL A 135 -9.43 -27.19 11.60
C VAL A 135 -10.11 -28.56 11.53
N PRO A 136 -10.06 -29.40 12.57
CA PRO A 136 -10.84 -30.64 12.60
C PRO A 136 -12.32 -30.36 12.39
N ASN A 137 -12.93 -31.10 11.46
CA ASN A 137 -14.37 -31.01 11.24
C ASN A 137 -15.10 -32.13 11.99
N GLY A 138 -16.42 -31.93 12.21
CA GLY A 138 -17.26 -32.88 12.94
C GLY A 138 -17.41 -34.26 12.28
N SER A 139 -16.85 -34.44 11.08
CA SER A 139 -16.89 -35.68 10.29
C SER A 139 -15.56 -36.45 10.31
N GLY A 140 -14.61 -36.06 11.17
CA GLY A 140 -13.30 -36.71 11.28
C GLY A 140 -12.31 -36.31 10.16
N GLY A 141 -12.64 -35.30 9.36
CA GLY A 141 -11.76 -34.68 8.38
C GLY A 141 -11.16 -33.35 8.86
N LEU A 142 -10.54 -32.61 7.94
CA LEU A 142 -9.98 -31.28 8.18
C LEU A 142 -10.56 -30.26 7.21
N ASP A 143 -11.12 -29.18 7.73
CA ASP A 143 -11.44 -27.98 6.96
C ASP A 143 -10.17 -27.14 6.80
N LYS A 144 -9.98 -26.55 5.62
CA LYS A 144 -8.77 -25.83 5.24
C LYS A 144 -9.08 -24.36 5.01
N TYR A 145 -8.22 -23.49 5.55
CA TYR A 145 -8.34 -22.04 5.41
C TYR A 145 -7.00 -21.43 5.02
N ALA A 146 -7.04 -20.43 4.16
CA ALA A 146 -5.95 -19.48 3.99
C ALA A 146 -5.99 -18.49 5.17
N LEU A 147 -5.02 -18.54 6.07
CA LEU A 147 -4.86 -17.61 7.18
C LEU A 147 -3.79 -16.56 6.83
N PHE A 148 -4.11 -15.28 6.93
CA PHE A 148 -3.18 -14.21 6.59
C PHE A 148 -3.47 -12.92 7.35
N GLY A 149 -2.50 -12.01 7.37
CA GLY A 149 -2.65 -10.67 7.94
C GLY A 149 -3.36 -9.72 6.97
N ARG A 150 -4.25 -8.88 7.47
CA ARG A 150 -4.88 -7.78 6.74
C ARG A 150 -4.86 -6.53 7.62
N ARG A 151 -4.36 -5.43 7.09
CA ARG A 151 -4.39 -4.15 7.84
C ARG A 151 -5.82 -3.70 8.12
N VAL A 152 -6.05 -3.17 9.31
CA VAL A 152 -7.35 -2.59 9.68
C VAL A 152 -7.67 -1.38 8.80
N ASP A 153 -6.66 -0.59 8.44
CA ASP A 153 -6.78 0.60 7.60
C ASP A 153 -6.66 0.32 6.09
N ALA A 154 -6.67 -0.95 5.67
CA ALA A 154 -6.40 -1.36 4.28
C ALA A 154 -7.17 -0.52 3.24
N GLY A 155 -8.48 -0.37 3.41
CA GLY A 155 -9.31 0.43 2.49
C GLY A 155 -8.96 1.92 2.49
N GLY A 156 -8.50 2.47 3.61
CA GLY A 156 -8.07 3.87 3.72
C GLY A 156 -6.74 4.14 3.03
N VAL A 157 -5.86 3.14 2.96
CA VAL A 157 -4.57 3.21 2.24
C VAL A 157 -4.62 2.58 0.85
N GLY A 158 -5.82 2.27 0.35
CA GLY A 158 -6.03 1.73 -1.01
C GLY A 158 -5.64 0.26 -1.21
N LEU A 159 -5.26 -0.47 -0.16
CA LEU A 159 -4.86 -1.87 -0.24
C LEU A 159 -6.07 -2.79 -0.46
N THR A 160 -5.92 -3.70 -1.41
CA THR A 160 -6.86 -4.81 -1.67
C THR A 160 -6.12 -6.14 -1.51
N TYR A 161 -6.77 -7.10 -0.85
CA TYR A 161 -6.26 -8.45 -0.62
C TYR A 161 -7.21 -9.45 -1.27
N THR A 162 -6.73 -10.15 -2.29
CA THR A 162 -7.47 -11.19 -2.99
C THR A 162 -6.81 -12.53 -2.73
N VAL A 163 -7.55 -13.48 -2.15
CA VAL A 163 -7.08 -14.86 -2.05
C VAL A 163 -7.36 -15.54 -3.37
N GLU A 164 -6.34 -16.09 -4.02
CA GLU A 164 -6.53 -16.93 -5.20
C GLU A 164 -6.07 -18.35 -4.89
N PHE A 165 -6.79 -19.34 -5.42
CA PHE A 165 -6.55 -20.76 -5.20
C PHE A 165 -6.12 -21.45 -6.49
N SER A 166 -5.30 -22.47 -6.35
CA SER A 166 -4.82 -23.26 -7.47
C SER A 166 -4.71 -24.74 -7.12
N ALA A 167 -4.99 -25.61 -8.08
CA ALA A 167 -4.75 -27.04 -8.00
C ALA A 167 -3.36 -27.44 -8.53
N ASP A 168 -2.73 -26.58 -9.35
CA ASP A 168 -1.59 -26.94 -10.22
C ASP A 168 -0.45 -25.90 -10.28
N LEU A 169 -0.56 -24.80 -9.53
CA LEU A 169 0.33 -23.62 -9.55
C LEU A 169 0.34 -22.80 -10.84
N SER A 170 -0.42 -23.19 -11.85
CA SER A 170 -0.47 -22.52 -13.15
C SER A 170 -1.73 -21.68 -13.29
N THR A 171 -2.87 -22.23 -12.90
CA THR A 171 -4.17 -21.59 -13.00
C THR A 171 -4.62 -21.15 -11.62
N TRP A 172 -4.92 -19.86 -11.48
CA TRP A 172 -5.30 -19.23 -10.23
C TRP A 172 -6.71 -18.67 -10.35
N VAL A 173 -7.58 -19.02 -9.41
CA VAL A 173 -8.97 -18.54 -9.37
C VAL A 173 -9.19 -17.73 -8.09
N PRO A 174 -9.64 -16.47 -8.19
CA PRO A 174 -9.92 -15.65 -7.03
C PRO A 174 -11.12 -16.19 -6.25
N SER A 175 -11.01 -16.18 -4.92
CA SER A 175 -12.14 -16.44 -4.03
C SER A 175 -13.12 -15.27 -4.05
N THR A 176 -14.40 -15.60 -3.93
CA THR A 176 -15.48 -14.63 -3.71
C THR A 176 -15.93 -14.59 -2.26
N ASP A 177 -15.33 -15.41 -1.39
CA ASP A 177 -15.67 -15.45 0.02
C ASP A 177 -15.20 -14.18 0.72
N THR A 178 -16.01 -13.70 1.67
CA THR A 178 -15.61 -12.57 2.51
C THR A 178 -14.64 -13.06 3.59
N PRO A 179 -13.44 -12.46 3.73
CA PRO A 179 -12.50 -12.85 4.78
C PRO A 179 -13.10 -12.69 6.17
N THR A 180 -13.02 -13.76 6.97
CA THR A 180 -13.51 -13.77 8.36
C THR A 180 -12.37 -13.38 9.30
N VAL A 181 -12.60 -12.42 10.19
CA VAL A 181 -11.60 -12.00 11.20
C VAL A 181 -11.58 -13.01 12.35
N VAL A 182 -10.38 -13.52 12.68
CA VAL A 182 -10.19 -14.50 13.77
C VAL A 182 -9.39 -13.93 14.94
N ALA A 183 -8.55 -12.92 14.71
CA ALA A 183 -7.83 -12.19 15.75
C ALA A 183 -7.49 -10.78 15.27
N THR A 184 -7.23 -9.85 16.19
CA THR A 184 -6.73 -8.51 15.87
C THR A 184 -6.02 -7.90 17.06
N ASP A 185 -5.06 -7.01 16.80
CA ASP A 185 -4.43 -6.14 17.79
C ASP A 185 -4.80 -4.65 17.61
N GLY A 186 -5.80 -4.37 16.76
CA GLY A 186 -6.23 -3.01 16.40
C GLY A 186 -5.45 -2.39 15.24
N THR A 187 -4.29 -2.94 14.86
CA THR A 187 -3.50 -2.49 13.70
C THR A 187 -3.61 -3.48 12.54
N LEU A 188 -3.42 -4.77 12.83
CA LEU A 188 -3.59 -5.87 11.90
C LEU A 188 -4.73 -6.78 12.37
N GLN A 189 -5.43 -7.34 11.40
CA GLN A 189 -6.36 -8.46 11.59
C GLN A 189 -5.71 -9.72 11.05
N ALA A 190 -5.79 -10.81 11.80
CA ALA A 190 -5.67 -12.13 11.22
C ALA A 190 -7.03 -12.52 10.64
N VAL A 191 -7.06 -12.89 9.36
CA VAL A 191 -8.27 -13.26 8.64
C VAL A 191 -8.13 -14.62 7.99
N THR A 192 -9.23 -15.34 7.89
CA THR A 192 -9.33 -16.63 7.21
C THR A 192 -10.25 -16.55 6.00
N VAL A 193 -9.87 -17.24 4.92
CA VAL A 193 -10.72 -17.53 3.76
C VAL A 193 -10.75 -19.05 3.57
N PRO A 194 -11.92 -19.70 3.48
CA PRO A 194 -12.00 -21.14 3.30
C PRO A 194 -11.45 -21.56 1.94
N PHE A 195 -10.83 -22.73 1.88
CA PHE A 195 -10.54 -23.36 0.59
C PHE A 195 -11.86 -23.77 -0.07
N PRO A 196 -12.10 -23.40 -1.34
CA PRO A 196 -13.28 -23.87 -2.05
C PRO A 196 -13.16 -25.37 -2.30
N PRO A 197 -14.30 -26.09 -2.45
CA PRO A 197 -14.28 -27.53 -2.69
C PRO A 197 -13.57 -27.88 -4.00
N LEU A 198 -13.72 -27.04 -5.03
CA LEU A 198 -13.13 -27.21 -6.36
C LEU A 198 -12.67 -25.87 -6.92
N VAL A 199 -11.56 -25.90 -7.65
CA VAL A 199 -11.09 -24.87 -8.57
C VAL A 199 -10.98 -25.53 -9.93
N ASN A 200 -11.77 -25.07 -10.90
CA ASN A 200 -11.85 -25.67 -12.24
C ASN A 200 -12.08 -27.20 -12.21
N GLY A 201 -12.96 -27.66 -11.31
CA GLY A 201 -13.31 -29.07 -11.19
C GLY A 201 -12.33 -29.95 -10.39
N VAL A 202 -11.26 -29.37 -9.82
CA VAL A 202 -10.27 -30.10 -9.03
C VAL A 202 -10.11 -29.46 -7.64
N PRO A 203 -9.99 -30.25 -6.54
CA PRO A 203 -9.70 -29.68 -5.23
C PRO A 203 -8.39 -28.89 -5.22
N PRO A 204 -8.38 -27.62 -4.79
CA PRO A 204 -7.17 -26.82 -4.74
C PRO A 204 -6.17 -27.35 -3.70
N LYS A 205 -4.89 -27.18 -4.00
CA LYS A 205 -3.76 -27.57 -3.14
C LYS A 205 -2.94 -26.38 -2.68
N TYR A 206 -3.05 -25.27 -3.39
CA TYR A 206 -2.25 -24.07 -3.22
C TYR A 206 -3.17 -22.87 -3.09
N PHE A 207 -2.69 -21.88 -2.36
CA PHE A 207 -3.28 -20.55 -2.31
C PHE A 207 -2.15 -19.52 -2.29
N HIS A 208 -2.48 -18.31 -2.67
CA HIS A 208 -1.66 -17.14 -2.40
C HIS A 208 -2.56 -15.94 -2.14
N ILE A 209 -1.97 -14.89 -1.58
CA ILE A 209 -2.64 -13.63 -1.36
C ILE A 209 -2.08 -12.64 -2.36
N LYS A 210 -2.90 -12.27 -3.33
CA LYS A 210 -2.60 -11.21 -4.26
C LYS A 210 -2.96 -9.88 -3.62
N VAL A 211 -1.94 -9.05 -3.42
CA VAL A 211 -2.08 -7.70 -2.85
C VAL A 211 -1.93 -6.68 -3.97
N THR A 212 -2.87 -5.74 -4.05
CA THR A 212 -2.83 -4.61 -4.99
C THR A 212 -3.22 -3.32 -4.28
N GLY A 213 -2.99 -2.19 -4.97
CA GLY A 213 -3.36 -0.87 -4.49
C GLY A 213 -2.30 -0.24 -3.60
N GLN A 214 -2.02 1.03 -3.87
CA GLN A 214 -0.94 1.81 -3.28
C GLN A 214 -1.26 3.29 -3.41
#